data_AF-A0A954FGI4-F1
#
_entry.id   AF-A0A954FGI4-F1
#
_cell.length_a   1.000
_cell.length_b   1.000
_cell.length_c   1.000
_cell.angle_alpha   90.00
_cell.angle_beta   90.00
_cell.angle_gamma   90.00
#
_symmetry.space_group_name_H-M   'P 1'
#
loop_
_entity.id
_entity.type
_entity.pdbx_description
1 polymer ?
#
loop_
_entity_poly.entity_id
_entity_poly.type
_entity_poly.pdbx_seq_one_letter_code
_entity_poly.pdbx_strand_id
1 'polypeptide(L)'
;MPVSTEIQVRVAHADVMMDMAFPYSLKYWQRGEKESDPWLQRTGDSGAIFLEEKQSVVIEGDCLHKVSAPEGGKIIVCGNLYSTLDVNGFSEIIITGDVRPDGYIRADDFCHTFIGGRLEGTLQSAGSTKAWIESDLSGVLKSGYPSARIHVGGDYTGHIIPHESASLLSLNVAGFAANESLRKMMDFYYTQFDASIAVSDVPPGLYPLEDSHRRNERGNSYTRWSIQQQREQS
;
A
#
# COMPACT_ATOMS: atom_id res chain seq x y z
N MET A 1 20.12 -6.67 -13.53
CA MET A 1 19.22 -6.00 -12.58
C MET A 1 18.69 -7.04 -11.61
N PRO A 2 18.69 -6.80 -10.29
CA PRO A 2 18.28 -7.79 -9.29
C PRO A 2 16.75 -8.04 -9.27
N VAL A 3 15.94 -7.14 -9.86
CA VAL A 3 14.49 -7.33 -9.99
C VAL A 3 14.18 -8.14 -11.24
N SER A 4 13.44 -9.26 -11.10
CA SER A 4 13.02 -10.10 -12.22
C SER A 4 12.04 -9.39 -13.16
N THR A 5 12.04 -9.76 -14.44
CA THR A 5 11.11 -9.21 -15.44
C THR A 5 9.64 -9.41 -15.04
N GLU A 6 9.34 -10.53 -14.38
CA GLU A 6 7.99 -10.81 -13.88
C GLU A 6 7.52 -9.75 -12.89
N ILE A 7 8.34 -9.40 -11.89
CA ILE A 7 8.01 -8.34 -10.93
C ILE A 7 7.87 -6.99 -11.64
N GLN A 8 8.74 -6.70 -12.61
CA GLN A 8 8.66 -5.45 -13.36
C GLN A 8 7.32 -5.31 -14.10
N VAL A 9 6.81 -6.39 -14.69
CA VAL A 9 5.50 -6.41 -15.36
C VAL A 9 4.36 -6.21 -14.36
N ARG A 10 4.41 -6.85 -13.19
CA ARG A 10 3.39 -6.67 -12.14
C ARG A 10 3.35 -5.23 -11.61
N VAL A 11 4.51 -4.62 -11.37
CA VAL A 11 4.60 -3.20 -10.99
C VAL A 11 4.08 -2.30 -12.12
N ALA A 12 4.35 -2.61 -13.39
CA ALA A 12 3.81 -1.86 -14.52
C ALA A 12 2.28 -1.97 -14.62
N HIS A 13 1.70 -3.13 -14.32
CA HIS A 13 0.25 -3.28 -14.23
C HIS A 13 -0.33 -2.44 -13.08
N ALA A 14 0.27 -2.51 -11.88
CA ALA A 14 -0.13 -1.71 -10.74
C ALA A 14 -0.05 -0.19 -11.05
N ASP A 15 1.00 0.25 -11.75
CA ASP A 15 1.17 1.64 -12.19
C ASP A 15 -0.01 2.12 -13.06
N VAL A 16 -0.43 1.31 -14.03
CA VAL A 16 -1.59 1.62 -14.90
C VAL A 16 -2.89 1.68 -14.08
N MET A 17 -3.13 0.68 -13.23
CA MET A 17 -4.37 0.59 -12.45
C MET A 17 -4.47 1.66 -11.35
N MET A 18 -3.34 2.20 -10.92
CA MET A 18 -3.25 3.19 -9.85
C MET A 18 -2.97 4.60 -10.37
N ASP A 19 -3.26 4.91 -11.64
CA ASP A 19 -3.07 6.22 -12.26
C ASP A 19 -1.62 6.75 -12.14
N MET A 20 -0.66 6.01 -12.72
CA MET A 20 0.77 6.33 -12.75
C MET A 20 1.41 6.45 -11.35
N ALA A 21 1.32 5.37 -10.56
CA ALA A 21 1.89 5.33 -9.21
C ALA A 21 3.42 5.12 -9.16
N PHE A 22 4.03 4.44 -10.14
CA PHE A 22 5.44 4.06 -10.15
C PHE A 22 6.22 4.53 -11.41
N PRO A 23 6.00 5.74 -11.94
CA PRO A 23 6.61 6.17 -13.20
C PRO A 23 8.14 6.26 -13.16
N TYR A 24 8.75 6.56 -12.00
CA TYR A 24 10.20 6.73 -11.92
C TYR A 24 10.92 5.39 -11.89
N SER A 25 10.42 4.42 -11.12
CA SER A 25 10.95 3.06 -11.05
C SER A 25 10.84 2.34 -12.41
N LEU A 26 9.69 2.47 -13.09
CA LEU A 26 9.51 1.91 -14.44
C LEU A 26 10.45 2.55 -15.47
N LYS A 27 10.65 3.87 -15.40
CA LYS A 27 11.58 4.57 -16.27
C LYS A 27 13.02 4.12 -16.06
N TYR A 28 13.42 3.87 -14.81
CA TYR A 28 14.74 3.32 -14.48
C TYR A 28 14.93 1.93 -15.13
N TRP A 29 13.95 1.04 -15.05
CA TRP A 29 14.05 -0.29 -15.68
C TRP A 29 14.10 -0.23 -17.20
N GLN A 30 13.36 0.70 -17.81
CA GLN A 30 13.33 0.84 -19.28
C GLN A 30 14.56 1.52 -19.86
N ARG A 31 15.13 2.52 -19.16
CA ARG A 31 16.13 3.44 -19.72
C ARG A 31 17.47 3.44 -18.99
N GLY A 32 17.55 2.74 -17.86
CA GLY A 32 18.72 2.77 -16.98
C GLY A 32 18.80 4.03 -16.13
N GLU A 33 19.91 4.13 -15.40
CA GLU A 33 20.27 5.26 -14.54
C GLU A 33 20.59 6.52 -15.35
N LYS A 34 20.30 7.68 -14.78
CA LYS A 34 20.76 8.98 -15.30
C LYS A 34 21.75 9.58 -14.32
N GLU A 35 22.78 10.26 -14.83
CA GLU A 35 23.76 10.97 -13.98
C GLU A 35 23.12 11.96 -12.99
N SER A 36 21.94 12.49 -13.30
CA SER A 36 21.22 13.45 -12.44
C SER A 36 20.29 12.82 -11.38
N ASP A 37 20.11 11.50 -11.37
CA ASP A 37 19.21 10.76 -10.46
C ASP A 37 19.87 9.40 -10.14
N PRO A 38 20.92 9.40 -9.29
CA PRO A 38 21.76 8.24 -9.11
C PRO A 38 21.05 7.12 -8.34
N TRP A 39 21.31 5.89 -8.76
CA TRP A 39 20.77 4.66 -8.17
C TRP A 39 21.87 3.93 -7.39
N LEU A 40 21.82 4.03 -6.07
CA LEU A 40 22.69 3.27 -5.18
C LEU A 40 22.32 1.79 -5.23
N GLN A 41 23.33 0.93 -5.29
CA GLN A 41 23.17 -0.51 -5.06
C GLN A 41 23.71 -0.86 -3.68
N ARG A 42 22.92 -1.59 -2.90
CA ARG A 42 23.25 -2.05 -1.54
C ARG A 42 22.80 -3.50 -1.37
N THR A 43 23.45 -4.22 -0.48
CA THR A 43 22.96 -5.52 0.00
C THR A 43 22.06 -5.32 1.22
N GLY A 44 21.20 -6.28 1.49
CA GLY A 44 20.29 -6.28 2.63
C GLY A 44 20.91 -6.06 4.02
N ASP A 45 22.18 -6.44 4.17
CA ASP A 45 23.00 -6.37 5.39
C ASP A 45 23.97 -5.18 5.41
N SER A 46 23.86 -4.23 4.48
CA SER A 46 24.75 -3.07 4.35
C SER A 46 24.68 -2.04 5.50
N GLY A 47 24.05 -2.38 6.63
CA GLY A 47 23.78 -1.45 7.73
C GLY A 47 22.70 -0.40 7.39
N ALA A 48 22.58 0.62 8.23
CA ALA A 48 21.59 1.69 8.03
C ALA A 48 21.94 2.51 6.78
N ILE A 49 20.93 2.80 5.95
CA ILE A 49 21.07 3.56 4.70
C ILE A 49 20.41 4.92 4.88
N PHE A 50 21.10 5.98 4.46
CA PHE A 50 20.57 7.33 4.39
C PHE A 50 20.65 7.80 2.94
N LEU A 51 19.51 8.19 2.36
CA LEU A 51 19.44 8.72 1.00
C LEU A 51 19.46 10.25 1.04
N GLU A 52 20.39 10.84 0.31
CA GLU A 52 20.43 12.28 0.06
C GLU A 52 19.39 12.68 -1.01
N GLU A 53 19.21 13.98 -1.22
CA GLU A 53 18.28 14.52 -2.22
C GLU A 53 18.49 13.85 -3.59
N LYS A 54 17.39 13.42 -4.23
CA LYS A 54 17.36 12.73 -5.54
C LYS A 54 18.10 11.38 -5.59
N GLN A 55 18.61 10.84 -4.49
CA GLN A 55 19.15 9.49 -4.51
C GLN A 55 18.02 8.45 -4.51
N SER A 56 18.26 7.39 -5.26
CA SER A 56 17.43 6.19 -5.28
C SER A 56 18.27 5.01 -4.83
N VAL A 57 17.64 3.95 -4.32
CA VAL A 57 18.38 2.76 -3.88
C VAL A 57 17.68 1.48 -4.31
N VAL A 58 18.49 0.53 -4.75
CA VAL A 58 18.13 -0.88 -4.90
C VAL A 58 18.89 -1.66 -3.83
N ILE A 59 18.13 -2.33 -2.97
CA ILE A 59 18.62 -3.24 -1.94
C ILE A 59 18.44 -4.66 -2.48
N GLU A 60 19.54 -5.36 -2.71
CA GLU A 60 19.56 -6.77 -3.11
C GLU A 60 19.31 -7.66 -1.89
N GLY A 61 18.27 -8.50 -1.96
CA GLY A 61 17.84 -9.37 -0.86
C GLY A 61 16.94 -8.66 0.16
N ASP A 62 16.87 -9.25 1.36
CA ASP A 62 16.03 -8.79 2.46
C ASP A 62 16.57 -7.51 3.10
N CYS A 63 15.71 -6.51 3.34
CA CYS A 63 16.11 -5.29 4.02
C CYS A 63 16.05 -5.48 5.55
N LEU A 64 17.23 -5.60 6.16
CA LEU A 64 17.39 -5.88 7.60
C LEU A 64 17.63 -4.62 8.45
N HIS A 65 17.92 -3.49 7.81
CA HIS A 65 18.31 -2.26 8.49
C HIS A 65 17.45 -1.07 8.05
N LYS A 66 17.42 -0.03 8.88
CA LYS A 66 16.65 1.17 8.60
C LYS A 66 17.16 1.86 7.33
N VAL A 67 16.23 2.29 6.47
CA VAL A 67 16.49 3.20 5.36
C VAL A 67 15.79 4.52 5.65
N SER A 68 16.51 5.63 5.58
CA SER A 68 15.96 6.97 5.76
C SER A 68 16.06 7.76 4.46
N ALA A 69 14.96 8.36 4.01
CA ALA A 69 14.90 9.21 2.83
C ALA A 69 14.09 10.49 3.14
N PRO A 70 14.68 11.47 3.83
CA PRO A 70 13.95 12.62 4.40
C PRO A 70 13.45 13.63 3.37
N GLU A 71 13.84 13.51 2.10
CA GLU A 71 13.34 14.33 0.99
C GLU A 71 12.55 13.50 -0.03
N GLY A 72 12.22 12.27 0.35
CA GLY A 72 11.66 11.26 -0.54
C GLY A 72 12.73 10.52 -1.33
N GLY A 73 12.27 9.65 -2.21
CA GLY A 73 13.18 8.79 -2.97
C GLY A 73 12.48 7.59 -3.57
N LYS A 74 13.25 6.83 -4.35
CA LYS A 74 12.79 5.57 -4.91
C LYS A 74 13.57 4.44 -4.25
N ILE A 75 12.85 3.56 -3.55
CA ILE A 75 13.44 2.47 -2.77
C ILE A 75 12.92 1.16 -3.32
N ILE A 76 13.82 0.32 -3.81
CA ILE A 76 13.49 -1.03 -4.28
C ILE A 76 14.17 -2.04 -3.37
N VAL A 77 13.39 -2.87 -2.67
CA VAL A 77 13.87 -4.00 -1.86
C VAL A 77 13.60 -5.28 -2.64
N CYS A 78 14.65 -5.96 -3.08
CA CYS A 78 14.59 -7.22 -3.84
C CYS A 78 14.49 -8.43 -2.89
N GLY A 79 13.55 -8.37 -1.96
CA GLY A 79 13.35 -9.35 -0.90
C GLY A 79 12.26 -8.87 0.06
N ASN A 80 12.33 -9.34 1.30
CA ASN A 80 11.41 -8.97 2.37
C ASN A 80 11.89 -7.72 3.13
N LEU A 81 10.95 -7.00 3.74
CA LEU A 81 11.24 -5.92 4.67
C LEU A 81 11.08 -6.41 6.12
N TYR A 82 12.18 -6.41 6.88
CA TYR A 82 12.21 -6.71 8.32
C TYR A 82 12.47 -5.48 9.19
N SER A 83 12.69 -4.31 8.58
CA SER A 83 13.09 -3.08 9.27
C SER A 83 12.21 -1.91 8.85
N THR A 84 12.68 -0.70 9.17
CA THR A 84 11.94 0.53 8.90
C THR A 84 12.42 1.22 7.62
N LEU A 85 11.50 1.52 6.71
CA LEU A 85 11.66 2.54 5.69
C LEU A 85 11.02 3.83 6.22
N ASP A 86 11.82 4.86 6.44
CA ASP A 86 11.39 6.16 6.99
C ASP A 86 11.60 7.23 5.93
N VAL A 87 10.51 7.59 5.25
CA VAL A 87 10.54 8.44 4.08
C VAL A 87 9.67 9.67 4.29
N ASN A 88 10.00 10.76 3.61
CA ASN A 88 9.16 11.95 3.54
C ASN A 88 9.00 12.37 2.07
N GLY A 89 8.37 13.50 1.75
CA GLY A 89 8.22 13.95 0.37
C GLY A 89 7.51 12.95 -0.56
N PHE A 90 7.83 13.00 -1.84
CA PHE A 90 7.32 12.02 -2.80
C PHE A 90 8.19 10.75 -2.81
N SER A 91 7.59 9.60 -2.53
CA SER A 91 8.29 8.32 -2.45
C SER A 91 7.64 7.22 -3.28
N GLU A 92 8.46 6.50 -4.04
CA GLU A 92 8.11 5.22 -4.65
C GLU A 92 8.82 4.09 -3.91
N ILE A 93 8.07 3.16 -3.36
CA ILE A 93 8.60 2.02 -2.61
C ILE A 93 8.15 0.75 -3.29
N ILE A 94 9.09 -0.11 -3.65
CA ILE A 94 8.81 -1.42 -4.24
C ILE A 94 9.49 -2.47 -3.36
N ILE A 95 8.70 -3.39 -2.82
CA ILE A 95 9.18 -4.53 -2.05
C ILE A 95 8.76 -5.77 -2.82
N THR A 96 9.72 -6.56 -3.29
CA THR A 96 9.40 -7.71 -4.15
C THR A 96 8.89 -8.92 -3.36
N GLY A 97 9.20 -8.99 -2.06
CA GLY A 97 8.68 -9.98 -1.11
C GLY A 97 7.64 -9.40 -0.16
N ASP A 98 7.67 -9.87 1.08
CA ASP A 98 6.74 -9.51 2.14
C ASP A 98 7.20 -8.26 2.93
N VAL A 99 6.25 -7.52 3.46
CA VAL A 99 6.48 -6.68 4.65
C VAL A 99 6.17 -7.53 5.87
N ARG A 100 7.23 -8.01 6.53
CA ARG A 100 7.15 -8.93 7.68
C ARG A 100 6.60 -8.20 8.91
N PRO A 101 6.23 -8.90 10.00
CA PRO A 101 5.60 -8.28 11.17
C PRO A 101 6.41 -7.11 11.78
N ASP A 102 7.74 -7.20 11.78
CA ASP A 102 8.65 -6.14 12.26
C ASP A 102 8.94 -5.06 11.19
N GLY A 103 8.53 -5.32 9.94
CA GLY A 103 8.64 -4.40 8.82
C GLY A 103 7.73 -3.20 8.99
N TYR A 104 8.28 -2.01 8.78
CA TYR A 104 7.55 -0.76 8.94
C TYR A 104 7.85 0.21 7.80
N ILE A 105 6.83 0.71 7.13
CA ILE A 105 6.95 1.79 6.15
C ILE A 105 6.30 3.03 6.76
N ARG A 106 7.09 4.05 7.07
CA ARG A 106 6.64 5.35 7.56
C ARG A 106 6.84 6.39 6.46
N ALA A 107 5.75 7.06 6.07
CA ALA A 107 5.80 8.13 5.09
C ALA A 107 5.00 9.35 5.56
N ASP A 108 5.58 10.54 5.54
CA ASP A 108 4.86 11.74 6.02
C ASP A 108 4.07 12.45 4.90
N ASP A 109 4.51 12.38 3.63
CA ASP A 109 3.84 13.02 2.49
C ASP A 109 3.24 11.99 1.51
N PHE A 110 3.68 11.98 0.25
CA PHE A 110 3.12 11.16 -0.83
C PHE A 110 3.83 9.82 -0.90
N CYS A 111 3.11 8.73 -0.64
CA CYS A 111 3.68 7.39 -0.61
C CYS A 111 2.99 6.46 -1.60
N HIS A 112 3.73 6.04 -2.62
CA HIS A 112 3.30 4.99 -3.54
C HIS A 112 4.08 3.72 -3.22
N THR A 113 3.38 2.67 -2.81
CA THR A 113 4.01 1.41 -2.37
C THR A 113 3.48 0.23 -3.16
N PHE A 114 4.37 -0.58 -3.70
CA PHE A 114 4.10 -1.91 -4.23
C PHE A 114 4.72 -2.97 -3.31
N ILE A 115 3.93 -3.97 -2.93
CA ILE A 115 4.35 -5.12 -2.12
C ILE A 115 4.01 -6.38 -2.92
N GLY A 116 5.05 -7.10 -3.36
CA GLY A 116 4.92 -8.31 -4.18
C GLY A 116 4.44 -9.53 -3.39
N GLY A 117 4.60 -9.51 -2.06
CA GLY A 117 4.12 -10.53 -1.14
C GLY A 117 3.02 -10.01 -0.20
N ARG A 118 3.05 -10.46 1.05
CA ARG A 118 2.09 -10.12 2.09
C ARG A 118 2.45 -8.83 2.82
N LEU A 119 1.44 -8.11 3.30
CA LEU A 119 1.60 -7.06 4.30
C LEU A 119 1.20 -7.59 5.68
N GLU A 120 2.19 -8.06 6.44
CA GLU A 120 2.04 -8.53 7.84
C GLU A 120 2.48 -7.46 8.85
N GLY A 121 3.38 -6.56 8.45
CA GLY A 121 3.85 -5.43 9.25
C GLY A 121 2.96 -4.19 9.17
N THR A 122 3.58 -3.01 9.21
CA THR A 122 2.86 -1.72 9.18
C THR A 122 3.22 -0.87 7.97
N LEU A 123 2.21 -0.35 7.29
CA LEU A 123 2.33 0.78 6.36
C LEU A 123 1.59 1.98 6.95
N GLN A 124 2.31 3.06 7.23
CA GLN A 124 1.77 4.31 7.73
C GLN A 124 2.13 5.43 6.77
N SER A 125 1.11 6.18 6.33
CA SER A 125 1.30 7.39 5.54
C SER A 125 0.46 8.52 6.13
N ALA A 126 1.06 9.70 6.38
CA ALA A 126 0.32 10.87 6.84
C ALA A 126 -0.30 11.66 5.67
N GLY A 127 0.39 11.69 4.52
CA GLY A 127 -0.11 12.26 3.28
C GLY A 127 -0.90 11.26 2.40
N SER A 128 -0.95 11.53 1.09
CA SER A 128 -1.71 10.67 0.16
C SER A 128 -0.99 9.36 -0.14
N THR A 129 -1.76 8.27 -0.19
CA THR A 129 -1.22 6.92 -0.34
C THR A 129 -1.82 6.20 -1.54
N LYS A 130 -0.96 5.52 -2.30
CA LYS A 130 -1.35 4.47 -3.24
C LYS A 130 -0.62 3.19 -2.85
N ALA A 131 -1.33 2.20 -2.34
CA ALA A 131 -0.76 0.93 -1.92
C ALA A 131 -1.29 -0.21 -2.79
N TRP A 132 -0.37 -0.99 -3.36
CA TRP A 132 -0.68 -2.20 -4.11
C TRP A 132 -0.02 -3.39 -3.43
N ILE A 133 -0.82 -4.31 -2.90
CA ILE A 133 -0.37 -5.52 -2.22
C ILE A 133 -0.84 -6.69 -3.07
N GLU A 134 0.10 -7.44 -3.65
CA GLU A 134 -0.21 -8.57 -4.55
C GLU A 134 -0.83 -9.76 -3.80
N SER A 135 -0.60 -9.89 -2.50
CA SER A 135 -1.09 -10.99 -1.66
C SER A 135 -1.98 -10.49 -0.52
N ASP A 136 -1.91 -11.14 0.64
CA ASP A 136 -2.78 -10.89 1.79
C ASP A 136 -2.36 -9.63 2.58
N LEU A 137 -3.36 -8.95 3.14
CA LEU A 137 -3.18 -7.91 4.15
C LEU A 137 -3.67 -8.43 5.50
N SER A 138 -2.74 -8.78 6.38
CA SER A 138 -3.00 -9.21 7.77
C SER A 138 -2.43 -8.25 8.81
N GLY A 139 -1.53 -7.35 8.40
CA GLY A 139 -0.94 -6.31 9.24
C GLY A 139 -1.80 -5.05 9.37
N VAL A 140 -1.13 -3.91 9.51
CA VAL A 140 -1.78 -2.61 9.74
C VAL A 140 -1.45 -1.64 8.62
N LEU A 141 -2.49 -1.01 8.06
CA LEU A 141 -2.34 0.10 7.14
C LEU A 141 -3.01 1.34 7.73
N LYS A 142 -2.22 2.38 7.99
CA LYS A 142 -2.71 3.66 8.48
C LYS A 142 -2.79 4.66 7.33
N SER A 143 -4.01 4.99 6.92
CA SER A 143 -4.29 5.86 5.78
C SER A 143 -4.15 7.34 6.14
N GLY A 144 -3.50 8.12 5.27
CA GLY A 144 -3.31 9.56 5.45
C GLY A 144 -4.31 10.45 4.68
N TYR A 145 -4.01 11.75 4.63
CA TYR A 145 -4.81 12.81 4.02
C TYR A 145 -4.13 13.37 2.75
N PRO A 146 -4.86 13.81 1.71
CA PRO A 146 -6.31 13.78 1.54
C PRO A 146 -6.91 12.44 1.13
N SER A 147 -6.13 11.47 0.66
CA SER A 147 -6.68 10.23 0.12
C SER A 147 -5.76 9.02 0.24
N ALA A 148 -6.36 7.86 0.44
CA ALA A 148 -5.71 6.57 0.31
C ALA A 148 -6.45 5.69 -0.71
N ARG A 149 -5.69 5.11 -1.65
CA ARG A 149 -6.15 4.07 -2.57
C ARG A 149 -5.36 2.79 -2.29
N ILE A 150 -6.07 1.70 -2.00
CA ILE A 150 -5.48 0.45 -1.56
C ILE A 150 -6.03 -0.70 -2.41
N HIS A 151 -5.13 -1.51 -2.97
CA HIS A 151 -5.45 -2.78 -3.61
C HIS A 151 -4.82 -3.93 -2.82
N VAL A 152 -5.60 -4.97 -2.56
CA VAL A 152 -5.18 -6.22 -1.92
C VAL A 152 -5.55 -7.37 -2.86
N GLY A 153 -4.54 -8.06 -3.39
CA GLY A 153 -4.71 -9.17 -4.33
C GLY A 153 -5.19 -10.46 -3.67
N GLY A 154 -4.93 -10.63 -2.37
CA GLY A 154 -5.36 -11.76 -1.55
C GLY A 154 -6.45 -11.41 -0.54
N ASP A 155 -6.41 -12.09 0.60
CA ASP A 155 -7.38 -11.92 1.69
C ASP A 155 -7.05 -10.69 2.55
N TYR A 156 -8.08 -10.00 3.02
CA TYR A 156 -7.99 -8.90 3.96
C TYR A 156 -8.49 -9.32 5.35
N THR A 157 -7.55 -9.45 6.29
CA THR A 157 -7.81 -9.83 7.69
C THR A 157 -7.22 -8.87 8.72
N GLY A 158 -6.38 -7.93 8.28
CA GLY A 158 -5.73 -6.94 9.15
C GLY A 158 -6.58 -5.70 9.41
N HIS A 159 -5.90 -4.57 9.66
CA HIS A 159 -6.54 -3.32 10.03
C HIS A 159 -6.21 -2.19 9.06
N ILE A 160 -7.25 -1.53 8.52
CA ILE A 160 -7.11 -0.25 7.83
C ILE A 160 -7.76 0.82 8.72
N ILE A 161 -6.97 1.77 9.17
CA ILE A 161 -7.40 2.83 10.09
C ILE A 161 -6.85 4.19 9.63
N PRO A 162 -7.46 5.33 9.98
CA PRO A 162 -6.84 6.62 9.73
C PRO A 162 -5.58 6.79 10.58
N HIS A 163 -4.52 7.38 10.01
CA HIS A 163 -3.34 7.74 10.79
C HIS A 163 -3.64 8.87 11.79
N GLU A 164 -4.32 9.92 11.32
CA GLU A 164 -4.74 11.07 12.12
C GLU A 164 -6.22 11.38 11.90
N SER A 165 -6.58 11.75 10.68
CA SER A 165 -7.96 12.10 10.28
C SER A 165 -8.42 11.22 9.14
N ALA A 166 -9.64 10.70 9.24
CA ALA A 166 -10.27 9.93 8.17
C ALA A 166 -10.69 10.88 7.03
N SER A 167 -10.33 10.52 5.80
CA SER A 167 -10.61 11.33 4.60
C SER A 167 -11.22 10.49 3.48
N LEU A 168 -10.60 10.44 2.29
CA LEU A 168 -11.06 9.61 1.18
C LEU A 168 -10.32 8.26 1.21
N LEU A 169 -11.07 7.17 1.25
CA LEU A 169 -10.55 5.81 1.20
C LEU A 169 -11.19 5.04 0.04
N SER A 170 -10.36 4.49 -0.83
CA SER A 170 -10.78 3.52 -1.85
C SER A 170 -10.07 2.20 -1.63
N LEU A 171 -10.83 1.12 -1.47
CA LEU A 171 -10.31 -0.22 -1.19
C LEU A 171 -10.78 -1.22 -2.23
N ASN A 172 -9.87 -2.01 -2.78
CA ASN A 172 -10.22 -3.18 -3.58
C ASN A 172 -9.57 -4.43 -2.97
N VAL A 173 -10.37 -5.46 -2.71
CA VAL A 173 -9.90 -6.76 -2.21
C VAL A 173 -10.31 -7.83 -3.20
N ALA A 174 -9.33 -8.47 -3.83
CA ALA A 174 -9.54 -9.53 -4.80
C ALA A 174 -9.74 -10.92 -4.15
N GLY A 175 -9.36 -11.08 -2.88
CA GLY A 175 -9.69 -12.25 -2.07
C GLY A 175 -10.90 -12.01 -1.15
N PHE A 176 -10.85 -12.63 0.04
CA PHE A 176 -11.88 -12.54 1.05
C PHE A 176 -11.70 -11.34 1.97
N ALA A 177 -12.81 -10.66 2.28
CA ALA A 177 -12.91 -9.73 3.40
C ALA A 177 -14.20 -9.98 4.18
N ALA A 178 -14.11 -10.12 5.50
CA ALA A 178 -15.28 -10.22 6.37
C ALA A 178 -16.06 -8.89 6.35
N ASN A 179 -17.38 -8.97 6.23
CA ASN A 179 -18.25 -7.80 6.21
C ASN A 179 -18.17 -7.01 7.53
N GLU A 180 -17.90 -7.68 8.66
CA GLU A 180 -17.65 -7.01 9.94
C GLU A 180 -16.42 -6.09 9.89
N SER A 181 -15.34 -6.50 9.23
CA SER A 181 -14.13 -5.67 9.07
C SER A 181 -14.42 -4.40 8.29
N LEU A 182 -15.26 -4.48 7.25
CA LEU A 182 -15.69 -3.33 6.45
C LEU A 182 -16.62 -2.40 7.27
N ARG A 183 -17.53 -2.98 8.06
CA ARG A 183 -18.39 -2.22 8.97
C ARG A 183 -17.59 -1.46 10.01
N LYS A 184 -16.55 -2.06 10.60
CA LYS A 184 -15.66 -1.38 11.55
C LYS A 184 -14.97 -0.15 10.93
N MET A 185 -14.71 -0.14 9.62
CA MET A 185 -14.15 1.05 8.97
C MET A 185 -15.11 2.25 8.97
N MET A 186 -16.42 2.02 9.09
CA MET A 186 -17.41 3.08 9.19
C MET A 186 -17.28 3.88 10.49
N ASP A 187 -16.81 3.24 11.57
CA ASP A 187 -16.65 3.87 12.88
C ASP A 187 -15.54 4.95 12.88
N PHE A 188 -14.70 4.96 11.84
CA PHE A 188 -13.68 6.00 11.65
C PHE A 188 -14.19 7.24 10.92
N TYR A 189 -15.42 7.24 10.41
CA TYR A 189 -16.06 8.39 9.78
C TYR A 189 -15.27 9.03 8.62
N TYR A 190 -14.71 8.21 7.73
CA TYR A 190 -14.13 8.68 6.46
C TYR A 190 -15.12 9.59 5.72
N THR A 191 -14.65 10.72 5.19
CA THR A 191 -15.45 11.59 4.31
C THR A 191 -16.04 10.79 3.14
N GLN A 192 -15.25 9.87 2.59
CA GLN A 192 -15.73 8.90 1.62
C GLN A 192 -15.00 7.57 1.83
N PHE A 193 -15.75 6.48 1.86
CA PHE A 193 -15.21 5.13 1.84
C PHE A 193 -15.91 4.31 0.77
N ASP A 194 -15.16 3.95 -0.28
CA ASP A 194 -15.62 3.06 -1.33
C ASP A 194 -14.83 1.76 -1.29
N ALA A 195 -15.51 0.61 -1.35
CA ALA A 195 -14.83 -0.66 -1.57
C ALA A 195 -15.45 -1.59 -2.63
N SER A 196 -14.61 -2.44 -3.21
CA SER A 196 -15.05 -3.58 -4.03
C SER A 196 -14.38 -4.85 -3.54
N ILE A 197 -15.19 -5.83 -3.16
CA ILE A 197 -14.78 -7.03 -2.46
C ILE A 197 -15.21 -8.24 -3.30
N ALA A 198 -14.24 -9.07 -3.68
CA ALA A 198 -14.53 -10.26 -4.47
C ALA A 198 -15.34 -11.28 -3.67
N VAL A 199 -14.89 -11.63 -2.46
CA VAL A 199 -15.53 -12.66 -1.63
C VAL A 199 -15.78 -12.14 -0.21
N SER A 200 -16.95 -12.42 0.35
CA SER A 200 -17.27 -12.07 1.74
C SER A 200 -18.13 -13.14 2.42
N ASP A 201 -18.45 -12.96 3.70
CA ASP A 201 -19.30 -13.83 4.51
C ASP A 201 -20.80 -13.51 4.38
N VAL A 202 -21.15 -12.46 3.62
CA VAL A 202 -22.53 -12.06 3.33
C VAL A 202 -22.87 -12.19 1.83
N PRO A 203 -24.16 -12.23 1.45
CA PRO A 203 -24.57 -12.39 0.05
C PRO A 203 -24.02 -11.29 -0.89
N PRO A 204 -23.87 -11.58 -2.20
CA PRO A 204 -23.51 -10.57 -3.18
C PRO A 204 -24.48 -9.39 -3.21
N GLY A 205 -23.97 -8.17 -3.40
CA GLY A 205 -24.80 -6.97 -3.43
C GLY A 205 -24.04 -5.69 -3.10
N LEU A 206 -24.79 -4.60 -2.94
CA LEU A 206 -24.29 -3.29 -2.54
C LEU A 206 -24.60 -3.04 -1.06
N TYR A 207 -23.58 -2.67 -0.30
CA TYR A 207 -23.62 -2.45 1.14
C TYR A 207 -23.10 -1.04 1.48
N PRO A 208 -23.40 -0.50 2.67
CA PRO A 208 -24.42 -1.01 3.57
C PRO A 208 -25.82 -0.89 2.93
N LEU A 209 -26.74 -1.75 3.36
CA LEU A 209 -28.10 -1.85 2.79
C LEU A 209 -28.97 -0.64 3.16
N GLU A 210 -28.72 -0.02 4.31
CA GLU A 210 -29.46 1.14 4.79
C GLU A 210 -28.73 2.44 4.46
N ASP A 211 -29.45 3.42 3.92
CA ASP A 211 -28.86 4.72 3.57
C ASP A 211 -28.39 5.53 4.80
N SER A 212 -29.01 5.32 5.96
CA SER A 212 -28.57 5.89 7.25
C SER A 212 -27.12 5.48 7.56
N HIS A 213 -26.77 4.24 7.28
CA HIS A 213 -25.42 3.70 7.48
C HIS A 213 -24.42 4.21 6.43
N ARG A 214 -24.88 4.86 5.36
CA ARG A 214 -23.98 5.47 4.37
C ARG A 214 -23.51 6.84 4.81
N ARG A 215 -24.14 7.48 5.80
CA ARG A 215 -23.90 8.85 6.23
C ARG A 215 -23.60 8.95 7.72
N ASN A 216 -22.67 9.82 8.09
CA ASN A 216 -22.48 10.18 9.50
C ASN A 216 -23.58 11.16 9.96
N GLU A 217 -23.66 11.44 11.27
CA GLU A 217 -24.66 12.32 11.88
C GLU A 217 -24.70 13.74 11.27
N ARG A 218 -23.61 14.16 10.63
CA ARG A 218 -23.48 15.47 9.96
C ARG A 218 -23.79 15.41 8.46
N GLY A 219 -24.10 14.24 7.90
CA GLY A 219 -24.37 14.01 6.48
C GLY A 219 -23.14 14.06 5.56
N ASN A 220 -21.92 14.07 6.12
CA ASN A 220 -20.68 14.40 5.42
C ASN A 220 -19.78 13.18 5.10
N SER A 221 -20.19 11.98 5.52
CA SER A 221 -19.52 10.73 5.16
C SER A 221 -20.35 10.03 4.10
N TYR A 222 -19.72 9.47 3.06
CA TYR A 222 -20.37 8.60 2.08
C TYR A 222 -19.65 7.27 2.05
N THR A 223 -20.28 6.23 2.60
CA THR A 223 -19.72 4.88 2.64
C THR A 223 -20.50 3.91 1.77
N ARG A 224 -19.81 3.13 0.94
CA ARG A 224 -20.39 1.98 0.24
C ARG A 224 -19.34 0.92 -0.10
N TRP A 225 -19.76 -0.33 -0.19
CA TRP A 225 -18.97 -1.40 -0.77
C TRP A 225 -19.81 -2.38 -1.56
N SER A 226 -19.21 -2.97 -2.59
CA SER A 226 -19.82 -4.06 -3.37
C SER A 226 -19.21 -5.40 -2.98
N ILE A 227 -20.03 -6.44 -2.96
CA ILE A 227 -19.63 -7.84 -2.73
C ILE A 227 -20.03 -8.65 -3.96
N GLN A 228 -19.07 -9.37 -4.55
CA GLN A 228 -19.31 -10.14 -5.77
C GLN A 228 -19.76 -11.57 -5.49
N GLN A 229 -19.19 -12.23 -4.47
CA GLN A 229 -19.46 -13.62 -4.12
C GLN A 229 -19.54 -13.81 -2.59
N GLN A 230 -20.35 -14.77 -2.16
CA GLN A 230 -20.40 -15.22 -0.77
C GLN A 230 -19.55 -16.48 -0.63
N ARG A 231 -18.72 -16.55 0.42
CA ARG A 231 -18.01 -17.77 0.80
C ARG A 231 -19.03 -18.77 1.34
N GLU A 232 -19.23 -19.88 0.64
CA GLU A 232 -20.04 -20.99 1.13
C GLU A 232 -19.36 -21.60 2.36
N GLN A 233 -20.08 -21.67 3.49
CA GLN A 233 -19.60 -22.40 4.67
C GLN A 233 -19.65 -23.90 4.33
N SER A 234 -18.47 -24.51 4.14
CA SER A 234 -18.31 -25.97 3.99
C SER A 234 -17.73 -26.58 5.26
#